data_AF-A0A658K9N4-F1
#
_entry.id   AF-A0A658K9N4-F1
#
_cell.length_a   1.000
_cell.length_b   1.000
_cell.length_c   1.000
_cell.angle_alpha   90.00
_cell.angle_beta   90.00
_cell.angle_gamma   90.00
#
_symmetry.space_group_name_H-M   'P 1'
#
loop_
_entity.id
_entity.type
_entity.pdbx_description
1 polymer ?
#
loop_
_entity_poly.entity_id
_entity_poly.type
_entity_poly.pdbx_seq_one_letter_code
_entity_poly.pdbx_strand_id
1 'polypeptide(L)'
;MLAQWLALSGIIARGRGDSEKTERYCTEALLTLPEKRYGQRLVCLSTLANLAVANGDLWRARVLNRDALELAQRVANPLFEALAHYDRARVLQARGEILRALDEVRRGQQRLKGLSTVRLYAVRARLTLYEGYLLTLRLQVDQGRVLLLAGLAEARACRDISVLIGHCVIATMEGCAGRFAEAFAELAEVERLMHIWDVPPIYYLAMVTLVKCELWLLQGRMDLAEAWLLRLTQAYNGEPGAAAPECHPQLPQHIELQRAVLDRLQGDDVASEQRLQALERHAREVGAPLLGLIAMTQQIGLLLSQTRRDEARELLLRSLQSAAGGALIPFKTLLGEHSQWLHEQLLQLPSCKVREALLEELPASCTPTPEPAHDSDCLSVRELGVLHLIAQGCSNQEISEQLFISLHTVKTHASHINSKLGVERRTQAVARAKVLGLLG
;
A
#
# COMPACT_ATOMS: atom_id res chain seq x y z
N MET A 1 -12.43 -36.84 23.09
CA MET A 1 -12.96 -35.51 23.44
C MET A 1 -11.84 -34.50 23.72
N LEU A 2 -10.78 -34.89 24.45
CA LEU A 2 -9.62 -34.03 24.74
C LEU A 2 -8.98 -33.36 23.50
N ALA A 3 -8.66 -34.12 22.44
CA ALA A 3 -8.02 -33.56 21.24
C ALA A 3 -8.86 -32.49 20.49
N GLN A 4 -10.19 -32.63 20.50
CA GLN A 4 -11.08 -31.63 19.89
C GLN A 4 -11.20 -30.39 20.78
N TRP A 5 -11.21 -30.58 22.09
CA TRP A 5 -11.15 -29.49 23.05
C TRP A 5 -9.84 -28.72 22.90
N LEU A 6 -8.70 -29.39 22.76
CA LEU A 6 -7.41 -28.74 22.49
C LEU A 6 -7.44 -27.90 21.21
N ALA A 7 -7.99 -28.43 20.12
CA ALA A 7 -8.13 -27.67 18.87
C ALA A 7 -8.91 -26.37 19.07
N LEU A 8 -10.09 -26.45 19.71
CA LEU A 8 -10.92 -25.28 19.98
C LEU A 8 -10.23 -24.30 20.96
N SER A 9 -9.62 -24.82 22.02
CA SER A 9 -8.87 -24.03 23.00
C SER A 9 -7.70 -23.29 22.37
N GLY A 10 -7.00 -23.89 21.40
CA GLY A 10 -5.93 -23.22 20.65
C GLY A 10 -6.44 -22.06 19.81
N ILE A 11 -7.58 -22.22 19.13
CA ILE A 11 -8.21 -21.15 18.34
C ILE A 11 -8.67 -20.01 19.25
N ILE A 12 -9.29 -20.33 20.39
CA ILE A 12 -9.74 -19.32 21.37
C ILE A 12 -8.53 -18.62 21.99
N ALA A 13 -7.45 -19.35 22.30
CA ALA A 13 -6.21 -18.76 22.80
C ALA A 13 -5.63 -17.75 21.79
N ARG A 14 -5.65 -18.06 20.49
CA ARG A 14 -5.21 -17.13 19.45
C ARG A 14 -6.06 -15.86 19.48
N GLY A 15 -7.36 -16.04 19.63
CA GLY A 15 -8.31 -14.95 19.76
C GLY A 15 -8.13 -14.06 20.98
N ARG A 16 -7.55 -14.61 22.06
CA ARG A 16 -7.21 -13.87 23.29
C ARG A 16 -5.80 -13.30 23.26
N GLY A 17 -5.07 -13.43 22.16
CA GLY A 17 -3.69 -12.98 22.04
C GLY A 17 -2.69 -13.82 22.83
N ASP A 18 -3.05 -15.04 23.23
CA ASP A 18 -2.17 -15.95 23.97
C ASP A 18 -1.42 -16.87 23.00
N SER A 19 -0.30 -16.36 22.48
CA SER A 19 0.54 -17.06 21.48
C SER A 19 1.06 -18.40 21.99
N GLU A 20 1.49 -18.48 23.25
CA GLU A 20 2.05 -19.70 23.85
C GLU A 20 0.99 -20.80 23.96
N LYS A 21 -0.20 -20.49 24.49
CA LYS A 21 -1.29 -21.48 24.56
C LYS A 21 -1.79 -21.87 23.17
N THR A 22 -1.82 -20.93 22.23
CA THR A 22 -2.18 -21.22 20.83
C THR A 22 -1.27 -22.29 20.25
N GLU A 23 0.04 -22.06 20.34
CA GLU A 23 1.10 -22.93 19.84
C GLU A 23 0.98 -24.32 20.47
N ARG A 24 0.92 -24.38 21.80
CA ARG A 24 0.84 -25.64 22.55
C ARG A 24 -0.41 -26.43 22.18
N TYR A 25 -1.58 -25.82 22.29
CA TYR A 25 -2.85 -26.54 22.11
C TYR A 25 -3.09 -26.96 20.67
N CYS A 26 -2.76 -26.12 19.68
CA CYS A 26 -2.92 -26.51 18.27
C CYS A 26 -1.94 -27.63 17.88
N THR A 27 -0.69 -27.57 18.34
CA THR A 27 0.31 -28.61 18.05
C THR A 27 -0.07 -29.93 18.70
N GLU A 28 -0.46 -29.93 19.98
CA GLU A 28 -0.92 -31.13 20.69
C GLU A 28 -2.20 -31.71 20.07
N ALA A 29 -3.13 -30.85 19.64
CA ALA A 29 -4.30 -31.27 18.89
C ALA A 29 -3.92 -31.96 17.58
N LEU A 30 -2.96 -31.44 16.82
CA LEU A 30 -2.52 -32.06 15.56
C LEU A 30 -1.85 -33.43 15.76
N LEU A 31 -1.17 -33.65 16.88
CA LEU A 31 -0.58 -34.95 17.22
C LEU A 31 -1.64 -35.98 17.65
N THR A 32 -2.70 -35.55 18.32
CA THR A 32 -3.68 -36.44 18.95
C THR A 32 -4.99 -36.60 18.17
N LEU A 33 -5.31 -35.67 17.25
CA LEU A 33 -6.52 -35.73 16.44
C LEU A 33 -6.46 -36.86 15.41
N PRO A 34 -7.46 -37.77 15.36
CA PRO A 34 -7.56 -38.77 14.30
C PRO A 34 -7.59 -38.13 12.91
N GLU A 35 -7.04 -38.79 11.90
CA GLU A 35 -6.97 -38.27 10.52
C GLU A 35 -8.34 -37.89 9.95
N LYS A 36 -9.40 -38.64 10.30
CA LYS A 36 -10.79 -38.36 9.93
C LYS A 36 -11.36 -37.04 10.47
N ARG A 37 -10.68 -36.39 11.42
CA ARG A 37 -11.06 -35.07 11.97
C ARG A 37 -10.38 -33.94 11.19
N TYR A 38 -10.49 -34.01 9.87
CA TYR A 38 -9.81 -33.10 8.94
C TYR A 38 -10.16 -31.62 9.17
N GLY A 39 -11.41 -31.31 9.54
CA GLY A 39 -11.84 -29.93 9.78
C GLY A 39 -11.08 -29.28 10.93
N GLN A 40 -11.04 -29.94 12.09
CA GLN A 40 -10.27 -29.43 13.25
C GLN A 40 -8.77 -29.36 12.95
N ARG A 41 -8.21 -30.37 12.26
CA ARG A 41 -6.80 -30.38 11.87
C ARG A 41 -6.47 -29.20 10.94
N LEU A 42 -7.31 -28.94 9.94
CA LEU A 42 -7.13 -27.82 9.01
C LEU A 42 -7.16 -26.47 9.75
N VAL A 43 -8.10 -26.27 10.67
CA VAL A 43 -8.19 -25.02 11.43
C VAL A 43 -7.00 -24.84 12.37
N CYS A 44 -6.48 -25.92 12.98
CA CYS A 44 -5.23 -25.85 13.75
C CYS A 44 -4.04 -25.45 12.87
N LEU A 45 -3.90 -26.03 11.67
CA LEU A 45 -2.84 -25.67 10.73
C LEU A 45 -2.94 -24.20 10.30
N SER A 46 -4.14 -23.74 9.95
CA SER A 46 -4.42 -22.34 9.61
C SER A 46 -4.08 -21.39 10.77
N THR A 47 -4.47 -21.74 12.00
CA THR A 47 -4.20 -20.94 13.20
C THR A 47 -2.70 -20.83 13.47
N LEU A 48 -1.97 -21.95 13.39
CA LEU A 48 -0.52 -21.97 13.56
C LEU A 48 0.20 -21.23 12.44
N ALA A 49 -0.28 -21.32 11.19
CA ALA A 49 0.30 -20.59 10.07
C ALA A 49 0.16 -19.09 10.28
N ASN A 50 -1.02 -18.62 10.70
CA ASN A 50 -1.27 -17.23 11.05
C ASN A 50 -0.42 -16.73 12.23
N LEU A 51 -0.25 -17.57 13.26
CA LEU A 51 0.64 -17.26 14.38
C LEU A 51 2.10 -17.16 13.93
N ALA A 52 2.56 -18.07 13.07
CA ALA A 52 3.91 -18.04 12.52
C ALA A 52 4.18 -16.76 11.71
N VAL A 53 3.19 -16.27 10.93
CA VAL A 53 3.32 -14.95 10.26
C VAL A 53 3.46 -13.81 11.28
N ALA A 54 2.64 -13.81 12.34
CA ALA A 54 2.72 -12.78 13.38
C ALA A 54 4.06 -12.79 14.13
N ASN A 55 4.69 -13.96 14.28
CA ASN A 55 6.00 -14.12 14.88
C ASN A 55 7.16 -13.88 13.91
N GLY A 56 6.89 -13.54 12.64
CA GLY A 56 7.91 -13.35 11.61
C GLY A 56 8.50 -14.65 11.03
N ASP A 57 7.98 -15.83 11.40
CA ASP A 57 8.43 -17.12 10.87
C ASP A 57 7.67 -17.50 9.59
N LEU A 58 7.98 -16.79 8.51
CA LEU A 58 7.35 -16.99 7.20
C LEU A 58 7.73 -18.31 6.53
N TRP A 59 8.84 -18.94 6.95
CA TRP A 59 9.20 -20.27 6.48
C TRP A 59 8.25 -21.32 7.06
N ARG A 60 8.05 -21.29 8.38
CA ARG A 60 7.16 -22.22 9.06
C ARG A 60 5.70 -22.02 8.64
N ALA A 61 5.27 -20.77 8.48
CA ALA A 61 3.94 -20.46 7.95
C ALA A 61 3.69 -21.13 6.58
N ARG A 62 4.71 -21.14 5.71
CA ARG A 62 4.64 -21.81 4.40
C ARG A 62 4.52 -23.33 4.51
N VAL A 63 5.25 -23.95 5.44
CA VAL A 63 5.19 -25.41 5.68
C VAL A 63 3.80 -25.79 6.16
N LEU A 64 3.29 -25.10 7.19
CA LEU A 64 1.95 -25.34 7.74
C LEU A 64 0.85 -25.19 6.69
N ASN A 65 0.95 -24.16 5.83
CA ASN A 65 0.02 -23.94 4.73
C ASN A 65 0.11 -24.98 3.60
N ARG A 66 1.29 -25.56 3.35
CA ARG A 66 1.42 -26.68 2.42
C ARG A 66 0.69 -27.90 2.98
N ASP A 67 0.94 -28.22 4.25
CA ASP A 67 0.33 -29.37 4.90
C ASP A 67 -1.20 -29.21 4.99
N ALA A 68 -1.69 -27.98 5.21
CA ALA A 68 -3.11 -27.66 5.17
C ALA A 68 -3.74 -27.89 3.78
N LEU A 69 -3.06 -27.45 2.71
CA LEU A 69 -3.54 -27.65 1.35
C LEU A 69 -3.53 -29.14 0.95
N GLU A 70 -2.48 -29.88 1.29
CA GLU A 70 -2.42 -31.32 1.06
C GLU A 70 -3.55 -32.06 1.77
N LEU A 71 -3.81 -31.71 3.04
CA LEU A 71 -4.93 -32.26 3.79
C LEU A 71 -6.27 -31.93 3.13
N ALA A 72 -6.48 -30.67 2.72
CA ALA A 72 -7.72 -30.24 2.08
C ALA A 72 -7.98 -30.98 0.76
N GLN A 73 -6.93 -31.17 -0.06
CA GLN A 73 -7.00 -31.90 -1.33
C GLN A 73 -7.30 -33.39 -1.14
N ARG A 74 -6.70 -34.04 -0.14
CA ARG A 74 -7.00 -35.45 0.18
C ARG A 74 -8.46 -35.66 0.58
N VAL A 75 -9.06 -34.67 1.24
CA VAL A 75 -10.47 -34.69 1.65
C VAL A 75 -11.40 -34.33 0.48
N ALA A 76 -10.87 -33.71 -0.58
CA ALA A 76 -11.62 -33.24 -1.75
C ALA A 76 -12.81 -32.32 -1.38
N ASN A 77 -12.63 -31.48 -0.35
CA ASN A 77 -13.64 -30.51 0.05
C ASN A 77 -13.31 -29.11 -0.52
N PRO A 78 -14.14 -28.57 -1.42
CA PRO A 78 -13.84 -27.31 -2.11
C PRO A 78 -13.77 -26.11 -1.16
N LEU A 79 -14.50 -26.11 -0.05
CA LEU A 79 -14.45 -25.03 0.95
C LEU A 79 -13.13 -25.02 1.72
N PHE A 80 -12.59 -26.20 2.02
CA PHE A 80 -11.30 -26.32 2.70
C PHE A 80 -10.13 -26.04 1.77
N GLU A 81 -10.19 -26.47 0.51
CA GLU A 81 -9.18 -26.10 -0.47
C GLU A 81 -9.16 -24.58 -0.70
N ALA A 82 -10.34 -23.95 -0.81
CA ALA A 82 -10.46 -22.51 -0.91
C ALA A 82 -9.88 -21.77 0.30
N LEU A 83 -10.10 -22.29 1.52
CA LEU A 83 -9.53 -21.71 2.75
C LEU A 83 -8.01 -21.84 2.79
N ALA A 84 -7.47 -23.02 2.43
CA ALA A 84 -6.03 -23.23 2.34
C ALA A 84 -5.37 -22.30 1.30
N HIS A 85 -6.03 -22.06 0.16
CA HIS A 85 -5.57 -21.08 -0.82
C HIS A 85 -5.57 -19.65 -0.29
N TYR A 86 -6.60 -19.25 0.48
CA TYR A 86 -6.64 -17.95 1.14
C TYR A 86 -5.46 -17.77 2.12
N ASP A 87 -5.22 -18.74 3.01
CA ASP A 87 -4.13 -18.66 3.99
C ASP A 87 -2.75 -18.61 3.31
N ARG A 88 -2.58 -19.35 2.21
CA ARG A 88 -1.36 -19.31 1.38
C ARG A 88 -1.14 -17.94 0.75
N ALA A 89 -2.17 -17.33 0.21
CA ALA A 89 -2.09 -16.00 -0.39
C ALA A 89 -1.62 -14.95 0.63
N ARG A 90 -2.05 -15.05 1.89
CA ARG A 90 -1.60 -14.16 2.97
C ARG A 90 -0.12 -14.29 3.28
N VAL A 91 0.40 -15.52 3.36
CA VAL A 91 1.84 -15.76 3.55
C VAL A 91 2.65 -15.24 2.36
N LEU A 92 2.17 -15.43 1.13
CA LEU A 92 2.82 -14.89 -0.07
C LEU A 92 2.82 -13.36 -0.06
N GLN A 93 1.72 -12.72 0.33
CA GLN A 93 1.63 -11.27 0.46
C GLN A 93 2.64 -10.72 1.49
N ALA A 94 2.76 -11.33 2.67
CA ALA A 94 3.77 -10.94 3.66
C ALA A 94 5.20 -11.06 3.12
N ARG A 95 5.43 -12.02 2.21
CA ARG A 95 6.69 -12.23 1.49
C ARG A 95 6.87 -11.34 0.26
N GLY A 96 5.98 -10.37 0.01
CA GLY A 96 6.05 -9.48 -1.17
C GLY A 96 5.70 -10.15 -2.51
N GLU A 97 5.24 -11.40 -2.51
CA GLU A 97 4.94 -12.20 -3.70
C GLU A 97 3.49 -11.99 -4.16
N ILE A 98 3.13 -10.72 -4.43
CA ILE A 98 1.75 -10.26 -4.70
C ILE A 98 1.11 -10.97 -5.90
N LEU A 99 1.86 -11.15 -6.99
CA LEU A 99 1.37 -11.85 -8.18
C LEU A 99 1.01 -13.30 -7.89
N ARG A 100 1.85 -14.00 -7.13
CA ARG A 100 1.60 -15.38 -6.74
C ARG A 100 0.47 -15.47 -5.73
N ALA A 101 0.32 -14.47 -4.85
CA ALA A 101 -0.81 -14.38 -3.94
C ALA A 101 -2.13 -14.25 -4.71
N LEU A 102 -2.18 -13.41 -5.77
CA LEU A 102 -3.35 -13.29 -6.65
C LEU A 102 -3.69 -14.62 -7.32
N ASP A 103 -2.68 -15.35 -7.81
CA ASP A 103 -2.89 -16.67 -8.41
C ASP A 103 -3.47 -17.68 -7.41
N GLU A 104 -2.99 -17.69 -6.15
CA GLU A 104 -3.54 -18.55 -5.10
C GLU A 104 -5.00 -18.19 -4.79
N VAL A 105 -5.33 -16.90 -4.67
CA VAL A 105 -6.72 -16.46 -4.45
C VAL A 105 -7.63 -16.91 -5.58
N ARG A 106 -7.23 -16.71 -6.83
CA ARG A 106 -8.00 -17.12 -8.02
C ARG A 106 -8.17 -18.64 -8.11
N ARG A 107 -7.15 -19.41 -7.73
CA ARG A 107 -7.27 -20.88 -7.59
C ARG A 107 -8.29 -21.26 -6.52
N GLY A 108 -8.27 -20.59 -5.37
CA GLY A 108 -9.27 -20.76 -4.33
C GLY A 108 -10.69 -20.49 -4.83
N GLN A 109 -10.91 -19.38 -5.54
CA GLN A 109 -12.22 -19.05 -6.14
C GLN A 109 -12.64 -20.09 -7.19
N GLN A 110 -11.71 -20.57 -8.01
CA GLN A 110 -11.98 -21.62 -9.01
C GLN A 110 -12.53 -22.89 -8.36
N ARG A 111 -12.05 -23.27 -7.17
CA ARG A 111 -12.58 -24.42 -6.40
C ARG A 111 -14.04 -24.23 -6.00
N LEU A 112 -14.51 -22.98 -5.89
CA LEU A 112 -15.87 -22.65 -5.48
C LEU A 112 -16.87 -22.54 -6.65
N LYS A 113 -16.43 -22.54 -7.92
CA LYS A 113 -17.31 -22.32 -9.09
C LYS A 113 -18.46 -23.31 -9.22
N GLY A 114 -18.32 -24.54 -8.71
CA GLY A 114 -19.37 -25.56 -8.74
C GLY A 114 -20.38 -25.46 -7.58
N LEU A 115 -20.18 -24.54 -6.64
CA LEU A 115 -21.08 -24.34 -5.50
C LEU A 115 -22.21 -23.37 -5.86
N SER A 116 -23.31 -23.45 -5.13
CA SER A 116 -24.44 -22.53 -5.30
C SER A 116 -24.01 -21.07 -5.16
N THR A 117 -24.41 -20.24 -6.12
CA THR A 117 -24.22 -18.78 -6.06
C THR A 117 -25.20 -18.11 -5.10
N VAL A 118 -26.33 -18.77 -4.79
CA VAL A 118 -27.35 -18.28 -3.85
C VAL A 118 -26.92 -18.51 -2.40
N ARG A 119 -26.27 -19.65 -2.12
CA ARG A 119 -25.74 -19.93 -0.78
C ARG A 119 -24.49 -19.08 -0.53
N LEU A 120 -24.42 -18.48 0.67
CA LEU A 120 -23.30 -17.65 1.09
C LEU A 120 -22.22 -18.49 1.80
N TYR A 121 -20.97 -18.17 1.55
CA TYR A 121 -19.81 -18.85 2.11
C TYR A 121 -18.76 -17.83 2.56
N ALA A 122 -18.44 -17.85 3.86
CA ALA A 122 -17.41 -16.98 4.43
C ALA A 122 -16.07 -17.02 3.67
N VAL A 123 -15.66 -18.21 3.21
CA VAL A 123 -14.42 -18.37 2.44
C VAL A 123 -14.47 -17.71 1.05
N ARG A 124 -15.64 -17.66 0.40
CA ARG A 124 -15.81 -16.93 -0.86
C ARG A 124 -15.67 -15.44 -0.63
N ALA A 125 -16.28 -14.94 0.44
CA ALA A 125 -16.15 -13.54 0.84
C ALA A 125 -14.68 -13.17 1.14
N ARG A 126 -13.99 -13.99 1.95
CA ARG A 126 -12.55 -13.81 2.25
C ARG A 126 -11.70 -13.75 0.99
N LEU A 127 -11.85 -14.69 0.07
CA LEU A 127 -11.11 -14.70 -1.19
C LEU A 127 -11.41 -13.47 -2.05
N THR A 128 -12.67 -13.07 -2.14
CA THR A 128 -13.08 -11.89 -2.94
C THR A 128 -12.51 -10.60 -2.35
N LEU A 129 -12.61 -10.42 -1.02
CA LEU A 129 -11.99 -9.31 -0.31
C LEU A 129 -10.47 -9.29 -0.50
N TYR A 130 -9.83 -10.45 -0.39
CA TYR A 130 -8.37 -10.53 -0.48
C TYR A 130 -7.86 -10.30 -1.91
N GLU A 131 -8.58 -10.75 -2.94
CA GLU A 131 -8.26 -10.37 -4.32
C GLU A 131 -8.34 -8.86 -4.48
N GLY A 132 -9.42 -8.24 -4.01
CA GLY A 132 -9.59 -6.79 -4.04
C GLY A 132 -8.42 -6.06 -3.35
N TYR A 133 -8.03 -6.50 -2.15
CA TYR A 133 -6.87 -5.97 -1.43
C TYR A 133 -5.55 -6.15 -2.21
N LEU A 134 -5.29 -7.34 -2.76
CA LEU A 134 -4.07 -7.56 -3.54
C LEU A 134 -4.00 -6.70 -4.80
N LEU A 135 -5.14 -6.41 -5.44
CA LEU A 135 -5.21 -5.47 -6.57
C LEU A 135 -4.91 -4.03 -6.14
N THR A 136 -5.29 -3.59 -4.93
CA THR A 136 -4.89 -2.24 -4.46
C THR A 136 -3.38 -2.15 -4.21
N LEU A 137 -2.73 -3.23 -3.75
CA LEU A 137 -1.26 -3.31 -3.66
C LEU A 137 -0.57 -3.18 -5.03
N ARG A 138 -1.33 -3.41 -6.11
CA ARG A 138 -0.91 -3.28 -7.52
C ARG A 138 -1.26 -1.94 -8.16
N LEU A 139 -1.77 -0.97 -7.39
CA LEU A 139 -2.33 0.29 -7.90
C LEU A 139 -3.57 0.11 -8.81
N GLN A 140 -4.15 -1.09 -8.88
CA GLN A 140 -5.39 -1.36 -9.62
C GLN A 140 -6.62 -1.04 -8.77
N VAL A 141 -6.73 0.24 -8.36
CA VAL A 141 -7.64 0.71 -7.31
C VAL A 141 -9.11 0.48 -7.67
N ASP A 142 -9.54 0.74 -8.91
CA ASP A 142 -10.93 0.61 -9.31
C ASP A 142 -11.41 -0.84 -9.33
N GLN A 143 -10.60 -1.73 -9.91
CA GLN A 143 -10.89 -3.18 -9.91
C GLN A 143 -10.88 -3.73 -8.48
N GLY A 144 -9.90 -3.29 -7.67
CA GLY A 144 -9.80 -3.64 -6.26
C GLY A 144 -11.05 -3.24 -5.49
N ARG A 145 -11.54 -2.00 -5.69
CA ARG A 145 -12.75 -1.47 -5.06
C ARG A 145 -13.99 -2.32 -5.35
N VAL A 146 -14.19 -2.68 -6.62
CA VAL A 146 -15.36 -3.49 -7.02
C VAL A 146 -15.37 -4.82 -6.26
N LEU A 147 -14.23 -5.50 -6.19
CA LEU A 147 -14.11 -6.77 -5.46
C LEU A 147 -14.24 -6.59 -3.94
N LEU A 148 -13.68 -5.53 -3.37
CA LEU A 148 -13.81 -5.24 -1.94
C LEU A 148 -15.28 -5.03 -1.55
N LEU A 149 -16.04 -4.26 -2.32
CA LEU A 149 -17.47 -4.03 -2.05
C LEU A 149 -18.29 -5.32 -2.19
N ALA A 150 -18.03 -6.12 -3.23
CA ALA A 150 -18.69 -7.41 -3.42
C ALA A 150 -18.39 -8.39 -2.27
N GLY A 151 -17.12 -8.48 -1.87
CA GLY A 151 -16.69 -9.32 -0.75
C GLY A 151 -17.25 -8.87 0.59
N LEU A 152 -17.36 -7.55 0.83
CA LEU A 152 -17.92 -6.99 2.06
C LEU A 152 -19.40 -7.36 2.23
N ALA A 153 -20.19 -7.30 1.17
CA ALA A 153 -21.60 -7.68 1.21
C ALA A 153 -21.78 -9.13 1.68
N GLU A 154 -21.01 -10.07 1.11
CA GLU A 154 -21.09 -11.47 1.50
C GLU A 154 -20.49 -11.74 2.89
N ALA A 155 -19.35 -11.12 3.22
CA ALA A 155 -18.70 -11.29 4.53
C ALA A 155 -19.60 -10.79 5.66
N ARG A 156 -20.28 -9.65 5.46
CA ARG A 156 -21.26 -9.10 6.41
C ARG A 156 -22.44 -10.04 6.63
N ALA A 157 -22.98 -10.63 5.56
CA ALA A 157 -24.06 -11.60 5.67
C ALA A 157 -23.64 -12.90 6.39
N CYS A 158 -22.36 -13.28 6.27
CA CYS A 158 -21.78 -14.42 6.98
C CYS A 158 -21.32 -14.10 8.41
N ARG A 159 -21.33 -12.82 8.82
CA ARG A 159 -20.67 -12.32 10.05
C ARG A 159 -19.19 -12.74 10.13
N ASP A 160 -18.51 -12.75 8.99
CA ASP A 160 -17.10 -13.09 8.93
C ASP A 160 -16.23 -11.86 9.24
N ILE A 161 -15.27 -12.01 10.17
CA ILE A 161 -14.44 -10.89 10.64
C ILE A 161 -13.53 -10.30 9.56
N SER A 162 -13.37 -10.94 8.41
CA SER A 162 -12.59 -10.39 7.29
C SER A 162 -13.14 -9.08 6.73
N VAL A 163 -14.37 -8.68 7.09
CA VAL A 163 -14.87 -7.31 6.83
C VAL A 163 -13.90 -6.24 7.35
N LEU A 164 -13.11 -6.54 8.40
CA LEU A 164 -12.04 -5.68 8.89
C LEU A 164 -11.03 -5.31 7.81
N ILE A 165 -10.59 -6.28 7.03
CA ILE A 165 -9.64 -6.05 5.94
C ILE A 165 -10.31 -5.16 4.89
N GLY A 166 -11.55 -5.47 4.51
CA GLY A 166 -12.29 -4.72 3.49
C GLY A 166 -12.47 -3.24 3.85
N HIS A 167 -13.03 -2.96 5.02
CA HIS A 167 -13.27 -1.59 5.48
C HIS A 167 -11.97 -0.80 5.69
N CYS A 168 -10.94 -1.40 6.28
CA CYS A 168 -9.65 -0.73 6.47
C CYS A 168 -8.97 -0.38 5.14
N VAL A 169 -8.99 -1.28 4.16
CA VAL A 169 -8.40 -1.02 2.83
C VAL A 169 -9.16 0.10 2.11
N ILE A 170 -10.50 0.09 2.15
CA ILE A 170 -11.32 1.16 1.56
C ILE A 170 -11.05 2.49 2.30
N ALA A 171 -11.00 2.49 3.64
CA ALA A 171 -10.69 3.70 4.41
C ALA A 171 -9.34 4.31 4.00
N THR A 172 -8.29 3.50 3.87
CA THR A 172 -6.99 3.97 3.36
C THR A 172 -7.10 4.52 1.93
N MET A 173 -7.87 3.87 1.04
CA MET A 173 -8.09 4.36 -0.32
C MET A 173 -8.80 5.72 -0.34
N GLU A 174 -9.84 5.90 0.47
CA GLU A 174 -10.55 7.17 0.60
C GLU A 174 -9.65 8.27 1.17
N GLY A 175 -8.88 7.94 2.21
CA GLY A 175 -7.91 8.85 2.81
C GLY A 175 -6.85 9.34 1.83
N CYS A 176 -6.25 8.42 1.05
CA CYS A 176 -5.31 8.80 0.02
C CYS A 176 -5.91 9.67 -1.10
N ALA A 177 -7.23 9.62 -1.30
CA ALA A 177 -7.94 10.45 -2.26
C ALA A 177 -8.44 11.77 -1.65
N GLY A 178 -8.08 12.07 -0.39
CA GLY A 178 -8.53 13.26 0.35
C GLY A 178 -9.97 13.18 0.87
N ARG A 179 -10.67 12.05 0.66
CA ARG A 179 -12.06 11.82 1.09
C ARG A 179 -12.09 11.31 2.53
N PHE A 180 -11.65 12.16 3.44
CA PHE A 180 -11.42 11.77 4.83
C PHE A 180 -12.69 11.48 5.62
N ALA A 181 -13.80 12.16 5.31
CA ALA A 181 -15.07 11.91 6.00
C ALA A 181 -15.56 10.48 5.72
N GLU A 182 -15.49 10.08 4.45
CA GLU A 182 -15.79 8.73 3.98
C GLU A 182 -14.84 7.71 4.60
N ALA A 183 -13.53 8.02 4.65
CA ALA A 183 -12.54 7.16 5.27
C ALA A 183 -12.85 6.85 6.75
N PHE A 184 -13.17 7.87 7.56
CA PHE A 184 -13.54 7.67 8.96
C PHE A 184 -14.92 7.01 9.12
N ALA A 185 -15.85 7.22 8.19
CA ALA A 185 -17.14 6.53 8.19
C ALA A 185 -16.99 5.02 7.99
N GLU A 186 -16.08 4.58 7.11
CA GLU A 186 -15.75 3.16 6.92
C GLU A 186 -15.17 2.52 8.19
N LEU A 187 -14.27 3.23 8.88
CA LEU A 187 -13.71 2.75 10.15
C LEU A 187 -14.76 2.70 11.26
N ALA A 188 -15.66 3.68 11.33
CA ALA A 188 -16.76 3.69 12.28
C ALA A 188 -17.76 2.56 12.02
N GLU A 189 -18.06 2.27 10.75
CA GLU A 189 -18.94 1.17 10.36
C GLU A 189 -18.36 -0.17 10.79
N VAL A 190 -17.06 -0.40 10.58
CA VAL A 190 -16.47 -1.68 10.99
C VAL A 190 -16.40 -1.83 12.50
N GLU A 191 -16.09 -0.77 13.26
CA GLU A 191 -16.16 -0.79 14.73
C GLU A 191 -17.58 -1.12 15.22
N ARG A 192 -18.61 -0.52 14.59
CA ARG A 192 -20.02 -0.80 14.89
C ARG A 192 -20.37 -2.25 14.62
N LEU A 193 -19.92 -2.83 13.50
CA LEU A 193 -20.14 -4.24 13.18
C LEU A 193 -19.46 -5.15 14.20
N MET A 194 -18.21 -4.87 14.58
CA MET A 194 -17.49 -5.66 15.58
C MET A 194 -18.22 -5.66 16.93
N HIS A 195 -18.75 -4.50 17.34
CA HIS A 195 -19.56 -4.40 18.56
C HIS A 195 -20.87 -5.20 18.47
N ILE A 196 -21.61 -5.08 17.36
CA ILE A 196 -22.88 -5.80 17.16
C ILE A 196 -22.66 -7.32 17.11
N TRP A 197 -21.53 -7.77 16.59
CA TRP A 197 -21.19 -9.19 16.50
C TRP A 197 -20.48 -9.73 17.75
N ASP A 198 -20.33 -8.92 18.80
CA ASP A 198 -19.65 -9.27 20.05
C ASP A 198 -18.21 -9.79 19.80
N VAL A 199 -17.52 -9.17 18.85
CA VAL A 199 -16.12 -9.48 18.54
C VAL A 199 -15.23 -8.80 19.60
N PRO A 200 -14.33 -9.52 20.28
CA PRO A 200 -13.47 -8.91 21.29
C PRO A 200 -12.55 -7.82 20.71
N PRO A 201 -12.32 -6.68 21.41
CA PRO A 201 -11.50 -5.57 20.92
C PRO A 201 -10.09 -5.94 20.44
N ILE A 202 -9.48 -6.97 21.03
CA ILE A 202 -8.14 -7.46 20.65
C ILE A 202 -8.03 -7.89 19.18
N TYR A 203 -9.15 -8.21 18.52
CA TYR A 203 -9.16 -8.60 17.11
C TYR A 203 -9.07 -7.43 16.13
N TYR A 204 -9.51 -6.23 16.54
CA TYR A 204 -9.75 -5.16 15.56
C TYR A 204 -9.31 -3.79 16.00
N LEU A 205 -9.37 -3.48 17.30
CA LEU A 205 -9.24 -2.11 17.78
C LEU A 205 -7.88 -1.51 17.40
N ALA A 206 -6.80 -2.28 17.55
CA ALA A 206 -5.47 -1.82 17.22
C ALA A 206 -5.26 -1.62 15.71
N MET A 207 -5.83 -2.50 14.89
CA MET A 207 -5.80 -2.35 13.42
C MET A 207 -6.55 -1.09 12.99
N VAL A 208 -7.78 -0.90 13.47
CA VAL A 208 -8.58 0.29 13.16
C VAL A 208 -7.89 1.55 13.66
N THR A 209 -7.36 1.54 14.88
CA THR A 209 -6.63 2.68 15.45
C THR A 209 -5.40 3.03 14.62
N LEU A 210 -4.65 2.05 14.14
CA LEU A 210 -3.49 2.31 13.28
C LEU A 210 -3.90 2.98 11.96
N VAL A 211 -5.00 2.54 11.33
CA VAL A 211 -5.52 3.20 10.12
C VAL A 211 -6.02 4.62 10.44
N LYS A 212 -6.65 4.85 11.61
CA LYS A 212 -6.98 6.21 12.07
C LYS A 212 -5.73 7.09 12.18
N CYS A 213 -4.63 6.56 12.73
CA CYS A 213 -3.35 7.27 12.78
C CYS A 213 -2.83 7.62 11.38
N GLU A 214 -2.85 6.67 10.45
CA GLU A 214 -2.47 6.92 9.04
C GLU A 214 -3.31 8.07 8.45
N LEU A 215 -4.63 8.05 8.64
CA LEU A 215 -5.53 9.10 8.15
C LEU A 215 -5.27 10.47 8.82
N TRP A 216 -4.95 10.49 10.11
CA TRP A 216 -4.59 11.73 10.80
C TRP A 216 -3.27 12.30 10.31
N LEU A 217 -2.26 11.46 10.08
CA LEU A 217 -0.97 11.88 9.51
C LEU A 217 -1.15 12.42 8.09
N LEU A 218 -1.97 11.77 7.25
CA LEU A 218 -2.31 12.28 5.90
C LEU A 218 -3.01 13.65 5.92
N GLN A 219 -3.69 14.00 7.03
CA GLN A 219 -4.31 15.31 7.23
C GLN A 219 -3.38 16.34 7.89
N GLY A 220 -2.17 15.96 8.27
CA GLY A 220 -1.28 16.80 9.08
C GLY A 220 -1.71 16.95 10.54
N ARG A 221 -2.65 16.14 11.04
CA ARG A 221 -3.10 16.14 12.45
C ARG A 221 -2.17 15.30 13.33
N MET A 222 -0.95 15.80 13.53
CA MET A 222 0.12 15.08 14.23
C MET A 222 -0.20 14.78 15.69
N ASP A 223 -0.79 15.73 16.43
CA ASP A 223 -1.06 15.57 17.88
C ASP A 223 -1.95 14.36 18.18
N LEU A 224 -2.97 14.12 17.35
CA LEU A 224 -3.87 12.98 17.50
C LEU A 224 -3.13 11.66 17.18
N ALA A 225 -2.37 11.64 16.09
CA ALA A 225 -1.63 10.45 15.69
C ALA A 225 -0.57 10.07 16.72
N GLU A 226 0.19 11.04 17.23
CA GLU A 226 1.24 10.83 18.23
C GLU A 226 0.71 10.16 19.50
N ALA A 227 -0.37 10.71 20.07
CA ALA A 227 -0.94 10.18 21.31
C ALA A 227 -1.37 8.71 21.18
N TRP A 228 -1.91 8.32 20.02
CA TRP A 228 -2.36 6.94 19.78
C TRP A 228 -1.23 6.01 19.35
N LEU A 229 -0.27 6.48 18.53
CA LEU A 229 0.90 5.70 18.15
C LEU A 229 1.76 5.36 19.37
N LEU A 230 1.90 6.28 20.34
CA LEU A 230 2.59 5.99 21.60
C LEU A 230 1.93 4.84 22.36
N ARG A 231 0.60 4.85 22.49
CA ARG A 231 -0.16 3.79 23.16
C ARG A 231 -0.04 2.45 22.43
N LEU A 232 -0.15 2.46 21.10
CA LEU A 232 0.03 1.25 20.28
C LEU A 232 1.44 0.67 20.44
N THR A 233 2.46 1.53 20.46
CA THR A 233 3.85 1.12 20.68
C THR A 233 4.02 0.46 22.05
N GLN A 234 3.49 1.06 23.11
CA GLN A 234 3.56 0.49 24.46
C GLN A 234 2.86 -0.88 24.54
N ALA A 235 1.74 -1.04 23.83
CA ALA A 235 0.97 -2.29 23.83
C ALA A 235 1.62 -3.42 23.02
N TYR A 236 2.21 -3.11 21.86
CA TYR A 236 2.63 -4.13 20.88
C TYR A 236 4.15 -4.27 20.73
N ASN A 237 4.92 -3.23 21.04
CA ASN A 237 6.37 -3.21 20.84
C ASN A 237 7.14 -3.30 22.17
N GLY A 238 6.46 -3.40 23.31
CA GLY A 238 7.06 -3.63 24.62
C GLY A 238 7.50 -5.09 24.86
N GLU A 239 8.08 -5.37 26.02
CA GLU A 239 8.41 -6.73 26.48
C GLU A 239 7.59 -7.10 27.75
N PRO A 240 6.71 -8.12 27.70
CA PRO A 240 6.21 -8.82 26.50
C PRO A 240 5.14 -8.01 25.77
N GLY A 241 5.28 -7.87 24.45
CA GLY A 241 4.30 -7.20 23.59
C GLY A 241 3.04 -8.04 23.38
N ALA A 242 1.90 -7.39 23.24
CA ALA A 242 0.65 -8.07 22.91
C ALA A 242 0.73 -8.75 21.54
N ALA A 243 0.07 -9.90 21.38
CA ALA A 243 0.05 -10.60 20.11
C ALA A 243 -0.71 -9.79 19.04
N ALA A 244 -0.12 -9.65 17.86
CA ALA A 244 -0.75 -8.95 16.74
C ALA A 244 -2.08 -9.62 16.34
N PRO A 245 -3.10 -8.82 15.98
CA PRO A 245 -4.39 -9.36 15.52
C PRO A 245 -4.25 -10.22 14.27
N GLU A 246 -5.14 -11.21 14.10
CA GLU A 246 -5.09 -12.11 12.95
C GLU A 246 -5.17 -11.36 11.63
N CYS A 247 -6.04 -10.37 11.50
CA CYS A 247 -6.21 -9.61 10.26
C CYS A 247 -5.05 -8.66 9.93
N HIS A 248 -4.11 -8.44 10.86
CA HIS A 248 -2.95 -7.57 10.66
C HIS A 248 -1.71 -8.10 11.41
N PRO A 249 -1.11 -9.23 10.97
CA PRO A 249 -0.07 -9.92 11.73
C PRO A 249 1.25 -9.12 11.87
N GLN A 250 1.52 -8.17 10.96
CA GLN A 250 2.69 -7.29 10.99
C GLN A 250 2.38 -5.91 11.62
N LEU A 251 1.36 -5.84 12.49
CA LEU A 251 0.93 -4.60 13.13
C LEU A 251 2.07 -3.87 13.87
N PRO A 252 2.93 -4.54 14.68
CA PRO A 252 4.06 -3.88 15.36
C PRO A 252 4.97 -3.10 14.42
N GLN A 253 5.29 -3.69 13.26
CA GLN A 253 6.15 -3.08 12.27
C GLN A 253 5.45 -1.93 11.51
N HIS A 254 4.14 -2.04 11.28
CA HIS A 254 3.38 -0.94 10.68
C HIS A 254 3.18 0.23 11.65
N ILE A 255 3.13 0.01 12.97
CA ILE A 255 3.17 1.08 13.97
C ILE A 255 4.47 1.88 13.81
N GLU A 256 5.61 1.18 13.70
CA GLU A 256 6.91 1.84 13.50
C GLU A 256 6.98 2.56 12.14
N LEU A 257 6.36 2.05 11.07
CA LEU A 257 6.25 2.81 9.82
C LEU A 257 5.50 4.13 10.01
N GLN A 258 4.36 4.13 10.71
CA GLN A 258 3.61 5.36 10.96
C GLN A 258 4.35 6.32 11.91
N ARG A 259 5.16 5.80 12.83
CA ARG A 259 6.06 6.62 13.65
C ARG A 259 7.15 7.28 12.83
N ALA A 260 7.73 6.60 11.83
CA ALA A 260 8.70 7.21 10.94
C ALA A 260 8.07 8.37 10.14
N VAL A 261 6.83 8.18 9.67
CA VAL A 261 6.06 9.26 9.02
C VAL A 261 5.83 10.43 9.98
N LEU A 262 5.47 10.16 11.24
CA LEU A 262 5.31 11.19 12.27
C LEU A 262 6.62 11.94 12.54
N ASP A 263 7.72 11.22 12.76
CA ASP A 263 9.06 11.79 13.00
C ASP A 263 9.44 12.75 11.85
N ARG A 264 9.21 12.33 10.58
CA ARG A 264 9.40 13.16 9.39
C ARG A 264 8.52 14.41 9.38
N LEU A 265 7.23 14.28 9.70
CA LEU A 265 6.30 15.42 9.71
C LEU A 265 6.64 16.43 10.84
N GLN A 266 7.24 15.97 11.92
CA GLN A 266 7.75 16.81 13.02
C GLN A 266 9.12 17.45 12.68
N GLY A 267 9.75 17.07 11.56
CA GLY A 267 11.06 17.54 11.14
C GLY A 267 12.24 16.80 11.80
N ASP A 268 11.99 15.70 12.52
CA ASP A 268 13.03 14.80 13.02
C ASP A 268 13.38 13.75 11.98
N ASP A 269 14.04 14.20 10.93
CA ASP A 269 14.49 13.36 9.83
C ASP A 269 15.46 12.26 10.29
N VAL A 270 16.26 12.53 11.32
CA VAL A 270 17.25 11.58 11.84
C VAL A 270 16.55 10.40 12.51
N ALA A 271 15.57 10.66 13.39
CA ALA A 271 14.78 9.60 14.00
C ALA A 271 13.98 8.80 12.95
N SER A 272 13.38 9.50 11.98
CA SER A 272 12.67 8.87 10.87
C SER A 272 13.59 7.92 10.09
N GLU A 273 14.76 8.39 9.66
CA GLU A 273 15.72 7.57 8.91
C GLU A 273 16.19 6.35 9.71
N GLN A 274 16.55 6.53 10.99
CA GLN A 274 16.97 5.44 11.87
C GLN A 274 15.90 4.35 12.00
N ARG A 275 14.64 4.77 12.14
CA ARG A 275 13.49 3.86 12.27
C ARG A 275 13.25 3.07 10.98
N LEU A 276 13.30 3.73 9.83
CA LEU A 276 13.17 3.09 8.52
C LEU A 276 14.30 2.08 8.26
N GLN A 277 15.55 2.44 8.59
CA GLN A 277 16.69 1.53 8.48
C GLN A 277 16.59 0.33 9.43
N ALA A 278 16.05 0.52 10.65
CA ALA A 278 15.80 -0.58 11.58
C ALA A 278 14.73 -1.54 11.03
N LEU A 279 13.65 -1.02 10.46
CA LEU A 279 12.61 -1.81 9.81
C LEU A 279 13.13 -2.57 8.59
N GLU A 280 13.99 -1.94 7.79
CA GLU A 280 14.60 -2.57 6.62
C GLU A 280 15.51 -3.74 6.99
N ARG A 281 16.33 -3.58 8.05
CA ARG A 281 17.15 -4.66 8.61
C ARG A 281 16.28 -5.80 9.14
N HIS A 282 15.28 -5.48 9.96
CA HIS A 282 14.35 -6.47 10.50
C HIS A 282 13.65 -7.25 9.39
N ALA A 283 13.12 -6.55 8.37
CA ALA A 283 12.46 -7.17 7.23
C ALA A 283 13.37 -8.16 6.49
N ARG A 284 14.67 -7.87 6.40
CA ARG A 284 15.66 -8.78 5.79
C ARG A 284 15.91 -10.02 6.64
N GLU A 285 16.01 -9.86 7.96
CA GLU A 285 16.21 -10.96 8.92
C GLU A 285 15.05 -11.96 8.92
N VAL A 286 13.81 -11.47 8.92
CA VAL A 286 12.60 -12.31 8.98
C VAL A 286 12.07 -12.70 7.59
N GLY A 287 12.71 -12.22 6.52
CA GLY A 287 12.31 -12.53 5.14
C GLY A 287 10.97 -11.92 4.71
N ALA A 288 10.66 -10.71 5.19
CA ALA A 288 9.45 -9.93 4.89
C ALA A 288 9.73 -8.76 3.93
N PRO A 289 10.08 -9.01 2.65
CA PRO A 289 10.54 -7.97 1.73
C PRO A 289 9.47 -6.91 1.40
N LEU A 290 8.17 -7.17 1.59
CA LEU A 290 7.15 -6.13 1.42
C LEU A 290 7.30 -5.03 2.47
N LEU A 291 7.55 -5.39 3.73
CA LEU A 291 7.79 -4.42 4.79
C LEU A 291 9.05 -3.61 4.50
N GLY A 292 10.13 -4.30 4.11
CA GLY A 292 11.38 -3.66 3.72
C GLY A 292 11.19 -2.73 2.52
N LEU A 293 10.38 -3.11 1.54
CA LEU A 293 10.03 -2.28 0.40
C LEU A 293 9.35 -0.98 0.83
N ILE A 294 8.35 -1.06 1.71
CA ILE A 294 7.65 0.13 2.23
C ILE A 294 8.62 1.06 2.96
N ALA A 295 9.50 0.51 3.80
CA ALA A 295 10.51 1.30 4.50
C ALA A 295 11.49 1.98 3.53
N MET A 296 12.00 1.24 2.53
CA MET A 296 12.92 1.79 1.52
C MET A 296 12.27 2.90 0.71
N THR A 297 11.02 2.75 0.25
CA THR A 297 10.36 3.79 -0.56
C THR A 297 10.08 5.07 0.25
N GLN A 298 9.77 4.94 1.54
CA GLN A 298 9.66 6.12 2.42
C GLN A 298 11.01 6.79 2.65
N GLN A 299 12.08 6.00 2.84
CA GLN A 299 13.44 6.52 3.00
C GLN A 299 13.93 7.22 1.73
N ILE A 300 13.59 6.71 0.53
CA ILE A 300 13.89 7.42 -0.73
C ILE A 300 13.29 8.82 -0.72
N GLY A 301 12.00 8.96 -0.34
CA GLY A 301 11.36 10.28 -0.25
C GLY A 301 12.10 11.23 0.71
N LEU A 302 12.53 10.72 1.87
CA LEU A 302 13.32 11.47 2.85
C LEU A 302 14.70 11.88 2.32
N LEU A 303 15.40 10.99 1.64
CA LEU A 303 16.71 11.30 1.05
C LEU A 303 16.59 12.37 -0.05
N LEU A 304 15.50 12.32 -0.84
CA LEU A 304 15.24 13.32 -1.87
C LEU A 304 14.92 14.70 -1.29
N SER A 305 14.18 14.79 -0.18
CA SER A 305 13.95 16.07 0.50
C SER A 305 15.23 16.67 1.08
N GLN A 306 16.21 15.82 1.42
CA GLN A 306 17.55 16.22 1.88
C GLN A 306 18.57 16.40 0.74
N THR A 307 18.14 16.33 -0.52
CA THR A 307 19.02 16.42 -1.71
C THR A 307 20.10 15.32 -1.83
N ARG A 308 20.00 14.23 -1.06
CA ARG A 308 20.89 13.05 -1.07
C ARG A 308 20.53 12.10 -2.22
N ARG A 309 20.66 12.57 -3.47
CA ARG A 309 20.16 11.88 -4.68
C ARG A 309 20.88 10.56 -4.99
N ASP A 310 22.18 10.47 -4.71
CA ASP A 310 22.96 9.27 -5.01
C ASP A 310 22.53 8.09 -4.12
N GLU A 311 22.35 8.35 -2.82
CA GLU A 311 21.84 7.35 -1.87
C GLU A 311 20.40 6.94 -2.20
N ALA A 312 19.55 7.91 -2.59
CA ALA A 312 18.19 7.63 -3.04
C ALA A 312 18.16 6.71 -4.28
N ARG A 313 19.10 6.90 -5.22
CA ARG A 313 19.24 6.07 -6.42
C ARG A 313 19.66 4.63 -6.08
N GLU A 314 20.64 4.46 -5.20
CA GLU A 314 21.05 3.13 -4.74
C GLU A 314 19.90 2.40 -4.05
N LEU A 315 19.15 3.10 -3.20
CA LEU A 315 18.02 2.54 -2.50
C LEU A 315 16.85 2.20 -3.44
N LEU A 316 16.64 3.00 -4.50
CA LEU A 316 15.66 2.72 -5.55
C LEU A 316 15.96 1.39 -6.25
N LEU A 317 17.21 1.12 -6.62
CA LEU A 317 17.62 -0.15 -7.24
C LEU A 317 17.23 -1.36 -6.38
N ARG A 318 17.53 -1.29 -5.08
CA ARG A 318 17.21 -2.33 -4.10
C ARG A 318 15.70 -2.48 -3.91
N SER A 319 14.96 -1.38 -3.90
CA SER A 319 13.50 -1.38 -3.80
C SER A 319 12.85 -2.07 -5.00
N LEU A 320 13.33 -1.84 -6.22
CA LEU A 320 12.79 -2.48 -7.43
C LEU A 320 13.02 -4.00 -7.45
N GLN A 321 14.15 -4.46 -6.91
CA GLN A 321 14.40 -5.90 -6.73
C GLN A 321 13.43 -6.52 -5.72
N SER A 322 13.21 -5.87 -4.57
CA SER A 322 12.23 -6.32 -3.58
C SER A 322 10.78 -6.26 -4.09
N ALA A 323 10.49 -5.37 -5.03
CA ALA A 323 9.19 -5.25 -5.67
C ALA A 323 8.95 -6.28 -6.79
N ALA A 324 9.91 -7.16 -7.12
CA ALA A 324 9.79 -8.13 -8.22
C ALA A 324 8.58 -9.09 -8.08
N GLY A 325 8.13 -9.35 -6.84
CA GLY A 325 6.89 -10.09 -6.57
C GLY A 325 5.60 -9.34 -6.93
N GLY A 326 5.73 -8.06 -7.31
CA GLY A 326 4.72 -7.25 -7.96
C GLY A 326 4.12 -6.14 -7.09
N ALA A 327 4.61 -5.85 -5.90
CA ALA A 327 4.05 -4.77 -5.07
C ALA A 327 4.39 -3.38 -5.63
N LEU A 328 3.37 -2.55 -5.91
CA LEU A 328 3.54 -1.21 -6.50
C LEU A 328 3.07 -0.09 -5.58
N ILE A 329 2.10 -0.35 -4.69
CA ILE A 329 1.59 0.66 -3.74
C ILE A 329 2.68 1.40 -2.93
N PRO A 330 3.82 0.78 -2.53
CA PRO A 330 4.84 1.51 -1.77
C PRO A 330 5.47 2.68 -2.55
N PHE A 331 5.45 2.63 -3.89
CA PHE A 331 5.95 3.69 -4.75
C PHE A 331 4.97 4.85 -4.94
N LYS A 332 3.73 4.76 -4.43
CA LYS A 332 2.68 5.77 -4.67
C LYS A 332 3.11 7.18 -4.32
N THR A 333 3.76 7.38 -3.18
CA THR A 333 4.26 8.70 -2.77
C THR A 333 5.33 9.21 -3.74
N LEU A 334 6.25 8.35 -4.18
CA LEU A 334 7.28 8.71 -5.16
C LEU A 334 6.66 9.04 -6.53
N LEU A 335 5.65 8.30 -6.96
CA LEU A 335 4.88 8.56 -8.19
C LEU A 335 4.15 9.90 -8.16
N GLY A 336 3.75 10.38 -6.97
CA GLY A 336 3.09 11.69 -6.80
C GLY A 336 4.07 12.85 -6.59
N GLU A 337 4.92 12.76 -5.57
CA GLU A 337 5.77 13.87 -5.09
C GLU A 337 7.10 13.97 -5.84
N HIS A 338 7.59 12.87 -6.42
CA HIS A 338 8.92 12.77 -7.04
C HIS A 338 8.88 12.12 -8.45
N SER A 339 7.77 12.31 -9.17
CA SER A 339 7.46 11.66 -10.45
C SER A 339 8.56 11.85 -11.51
N GLN A 340 9.07 13.08 -11.66
CA GLN A 340 10.12 13.39 -12.63
C GLN A 340 11.44 12.67 -12.32
N TRP A 341 11.91 12.73 -11.07
CA TRP A 341 13.13 12.05 -10.66
C TRP A 341 12.99 10.54 -10.85
N LEU A 342 11.85 9.97 -10.45
CA LEU A 342 11.58 8.55 -10.62
C LEU A 342 11.57 8.15 -12.10
N HIS A 343 10.94 8.94 -12.97
CA HIS A 343 10.95 8.73 -14.42
C HIS A 343 12.38 8.66 -14.98
N GLU A 344 13.20 9.68 -14.69
CA GLU A 344 14.59 9.77 -15.13
C GLU A 344 15.41 8.56 -14.67
N GLN A 345 15.24 8.12 -13.42
CA GLN A 345 15.94 6.94 -12.91
C GLN A 345 15.46 5.67 -13.60
N LEU A 346 14.15 5.46 -13.72
CA LEU A 346 13.59 4.25 -14.33
C LEU A 346 14.02 4.06 -15.79
N LEU A 347 14.19 5.15 -16.55
CA LEU A 347 14.68 5.08 -17.94
C LEU A 347 16.14 4.58 -18.05
N GLN A 348 16.96 4.77 -17.01
CA GLN A 348 18.36 4.33 -16.99
C GLN A 348 18.52 2.86 -16.60
N LEU A 349 17.45 2.20 -16.16
CA LEU A 349 17.49 0.83 -15.64
C LEU A 349 17.13 -0.20 -16.72
N PRO A 350 17.63 -1.45 -16.60
CA PRO A 350 17.21 -2.54 -17.50
C PRO A 350 15.70 -2.77 -17.44
N SER A 351 15.10 -3.25 -18.54
CA SER A 351 13.67 -3.52 -18.59
C SER A 351 13.29 -4.62 -17.62
N CYS A 352 12.24 -4.39 -16.83
CA CYS A 352 11.64 -5.41 -15.99
C CYS A 352 10.16 -5.08 -15.77
N LYS A 353 9.36 -6.09 -15.40
CA LYS A 353 7.90 -5.93 -15.23
C LYS A 353 7.52 -4.84 -14.23
N VAL A 354 8.29 -4.66 -13.16
CA VAL A 354 8.03 -3.63 -12.14
C VAL A 354 8.34 -2.25 -12.70
N ARG A 355 9.48 -2.09 -13.38
CA ARG A 355 9.85 -0.84 -14.05
C ARG A 355 8.78 -0.43 -15.06
N GLU A 356 8.37 -1.36 -15.93
CA GLU A 356 7.35 -1.13 -16.95
C GLU A 356 6.03 -0.69 -16.31
N ALA A 357 5.56 -1.42 -15.28
CA ALA A 357 4.35 -1.05 -14.57
C ALA A 357 4.46 0.32 -13.88
N LEU A 358 5.60 0.66 -13.27
CA LEU A 358 5.79 1.98 -12.67
C LEU A 358 5.84 3.09 -13.73
N LEU A 359 6.37 2.83 -14.92
CA LEU A 359 6.37 3.78 -16.03
C LEU A 359 4.94 4.04 -16.56
N GLU A 360 4.08 3.02 -16.58
CA GLU A 360 2.66 3.15 -16.96
C GLU A 360 1.85 3.99 -15.96
N GLU A 361 2.24 3.97 -14.68
CA GLU A 361 1.57 4.72 -13.60
C GLU A 361 2.07 6.17 -13.46
N LEU A 362 3.14 6.55 -14.16
CA LEU A 362 3.63 7.92 -14.13
C LEU A 362 2.67 8.87 -14.86
N PRO A 363 2.50 10.11 -14.38
CA PRO A 363 1.63 11.07 -15.05
C PRO A 363 2.17 11.38 -16.45
N ALA A 364 1.27 11.63 -17.40
CA ALA A 364 1.60 11.97 -18.80
C ALA A 364 2.50 13.23 -18.93
N SER A 365 2.60 14.04 -17.88
CA SER A 365 3.55 15.16 -17.80
C SER A 365 5.02 14.71 -17.69
N CYS A 366 5.28 13.46 -17.32
CA CYS A 366 6.63 12.89 -17.21
C CYS A 366 7.10 12.26 -18.53
N THR A 367 6.20 11.84 -19.41
CA THR A 367 6.58 11.53 -20.78
C THR A 367 6.94 12.84 -21.47
N PRO A 368 8.16 13.01 -22.00
CA PRO A 368 8.34 14.03 -23.02
C PRO A 368 7.33 13.66 -24.10
N THR A 369 6.31 14.50 -24.28
CA THR A 369 5.54 14.44 -25.53
C THR A 369 6.62 14.49 -26.61
N PRO A 370 6.62 13.59 -27.62
CA PRO A 370 7.41 13.87 -28.79
C PRO A 370 6.88 15.20 -29.28
N GLU A 371 7.60 16.29 -28.96
CA GLU A 371 7.43 17.52 -29.71
C GLU A 371 7.54 17.04 -31.15
N PRO A 372 6.47 17.20 -31.96
CA PRO A 372 6.65 16.96 -33.38
C PRO A 372 7.85 17.82 -33.75
N ALA A 373 8.84 17.20 -34.39
CA ALA A 373 9.98 17.91 -34.94
C ALA A 373 9.42 19.01 -35.85
N HIS A 374 9.26 20.21 -35.30
CA HIS A 374 8.74 21.37 -35.97
C HIS A 374 9.64 22.53 -35.57
N ASP A 375 10.57 22.79 -36.49
CA ASP A 375 11.18 24.07 -36.78
C ASP A 375 11.43 24.96 -35.57
N SER A 376 12.67 24.93 -35.14
CA SER A 376 13.32 25.75 -34.10
C SER A 376 13.23 27.27 -34.28
N ASP A 377 12.33 27.78 -35.14
CA ASP A 377 12.21 29.20 -35.48
C ASP A 377 10.85 29.83 -35.13
N CYS A 378 9.87 29.07 -34.60
CA CYS A 378 8.54 29.61 -34.25
C CYS A 378 8.25 29.62 -32.73
N LEU A 379 7.73 30.75 -32.24
CA LEU A 379 7.25 30.88 -30.87
C LEU A 379 5.98 30.05 -30.64
N SER A 380 5.88 29.37 -29.50
CA SER A 380 4.67 28.64 -29.11
C SER A 380 3.49 29.59 -28.84
N VAL A 381 2.26 29.07 -28.88
CA VAL A 381 1.03 29.84 -28.60
C VAL A 381 1.09 30.54 -27.24
N ARG A 382 1.66 29.89 -26.21
CA ARG A 382 1.84 30.47 -24.88
C ARG A 382 2.88 31.58 -24.86
N GLU A 383 3.99 31.41 -25.58
CA GLU A 383 5.02 32.44 -25.72
C GLU A 383 4.52 33.65 -26.52
N LEU A 384 3.69 33.45 -27.54
CA LEU A 384 3.02 34.53 -28.29
C LEU A 384 2.05 35.31 -27.41
N GLY A 385 1.29 34.64 -26.54
CA GLY A 385 0.42 35.29 -25.56
C GLY A 385 1.19 36.16 -24.57
N VAL A 386 2.29 35.62 -24.02
CA VAL A 386 3.21 36.39 -23.16
C VAL A 386 3.84 37.55 -23.91
N LEU A 387 4.29 37.36 -25.15
CA LEU A 387 4.90 38.39 -25.99
C LEU A 387 3.92 39.52 -26.35
N HIS A 388 2.64 39.21 -26.58
CA HIS A 388 1.59 40.22 -26.77
C HIS A 388 1.44 41.13 -25.54
N LEU A 389 1.39 40.55 -24.34
CA LEU A 389 1.27 41.31 -23.11
C LEU A 389 2.55 42.13 -22.82
N ILE A 390 3.73 41.59 -23.15
CA ILE A 390 4.98 42.35 -23.10
C ILE A 390 4.93 43.55 -24.05
N ALA A 391 4.37 43.39 -25.26
CA ALA A 391 4.21 44.45 -26.25
C ALA A 391 3.19 45.53 -25.82
N GLN A 392 2.20 45.16 -25.02
CA GLN A 392 1.24 46.07 -24.39
C GLN A 392 1.81 46.84 -23.19
N GLY A 393 3.05 46.54 -22.77
CA GLY A 393 3.73 47.23 -21.67
C GLY A 393 3.51 46.61 -20.30
N CYS A 394 2.85 45.45 -20.20
CA CYS A 394 2.63 44.78 -18.93
C CYS A 394 3.96 44.36 -18.25
N SER A 395 4.01 44.49 -16.93
CA SER A 395 5.03 43.92 -16.07
C SER A 395 4.86 42.41 -15.93
N ASN A 396 5.91 41.70 -15.52
CA ASN A 396 5.82 40.25 -15.33
C ASN A 396 4.78 39.87 -14.26
N GLN A 397 4.50 40.77 -13.31
CA GLN A 397 3.49 40.59 -12.28
C GLN A 397 2.08 40.68 -12.89
N GLU A 398 1.81 41.71 -13.69
CA GLU A 398 0.52 41.85 -14.39
C GLU A 398 0.28 40.71 -15.39
N ILE A 399 1.33 40.26 -16.09
CA ILE A 399 1.25 39.10 -16.98
C ILE A 399 0.91 37.83 -16.19
N SER A 400 1.50 37.65 -15.01
CA SER A 400 1.23 36.50 -14.14
C SER A 400 -0.22 36.46 -13.68
N GLU A 401 -0.79 37.64 -13.36
CA GLU A 401 -2.17 37.81 -12.93
C GLU A 401 -3.17 37.63 -14.08
N GLN A 402 -2.89 38.20 -15.27
CA GLN A 402 -3.78 38.08 -16.43
C GLN A 402 -3.81 36.68 -17.04
N LEU A 403 -2.68 35.96 -16.99
CA LEU A 403 -2.59 34.60 -17.51
C LEU A 403 -2.81 33.52 -16.44
N PHE A 404 -3.06 33.91 -15.19
CA PHE A 404 -3.22 33.00 -14.03
C PHE A 404 -2.06 31.98 -13.90
N ILE A 405 -0.82 32.45 -14.06
CA ILE A 405 0.41 31.64 -13.95
C ILE A 405 1.39 32.26 -12.95
N SER A 406 2.36 31.49 -12.45
CA SER A 406 3.34 32.02 -11.49
C SER A 406 4.29 33.05 -12.13
N LEU A 407 4.79 34.00 -11.33
CA LEU A 407 5.81 34.97 -11.76
C LEU A 407 7.09 34.29 -12.29
N HIS A 408 7.44 33.13 -11.72
CA HIS A 408 8.56 32.32 -12.19
C HIS A 408 8.31 31.81 -13.61
N THR A 409 7.11 31.28 -13.88
CA THR A 409 6.69 30.81 -15.21
C THR A 409 6.75 31.93 -16.26
N VAL A 410 6.36 33.16 -15.90
CA VAL A 410 6.48 34.33 -16.79
C VAL A 410 7.93 34.65 -17.13
N LYS A 411 8.84 34.60 -16.16
CA LYS A 411 10.28 34.83 -16.38
C LYS A 411 10.89 33.78 -17.30
N THR A 412 10.50 32.52 -17.12
CA THR A 412 10.94 31.41 -17.99
C THR A 412 10.46 31.62 -19.42
N HIS A 413 9.18 31.97 -19.62
CA HIS A 413 8.66 32.29 -20.97
C HIS A 413 9.38 33.50 -21.59
N ALA A 414 9.64 34.57 -20.85
CA ALA A 414 10.36 35.74 -21.36
C ALA A 414 11.80 35.40 -21.79
N SER A 415 12.49 34.53 -21.03
CA SER A 415 13.82 34.02 -21.38
C SER A 415 13.80 33.20 -22.67
N HIS A 416 12.81 32.31 -22.81
CA HIS A 416 12.65 31.48 -24.00
C HIS A 416 12.30 32.32 -25.25
N ILE A 417 11.42 33.32 -25.11
CA ILE A 417 11.10 34.28 -26.18
C ILE A 417 12.36 35.00 -26.64
N ASN A 418 13.16 35.51 -25.71
CA ASN A 418 14.42 36.20 -26.02
C ASN A 418 15.40 35.27 -26.76
N SER A 419 15.55 34.05 -26.27
CA SER A 419 16.42 33.03 -26.89
C SER A 419 15.96 32.66 -28.31
N LYS A 420 14.66 32.43 -28.50
CA LYS A 420 14.07 32.09 -29.81
C LYS A 420 14.09 33.25 -30.81
N LEU A 421 13.98 34.49 -30.34
CA LEU A 421 14.08 35.68 -31.18
C LEU A 421 15.52 36.19 -31.38
N GLY A 422 16.51 35.56 -30.74
CA GLY A 422 17.93 35.92 -30.84
C GLY A 422 18.26 37.28 -30.23
N VAL A 423 17.61 37.65 -29.12
CA VAL A 423 17.74 38.96 -28.46
C VAL A 423 17.99 38.81 -26.97
N GLU A 424 18.55 39.83 -26.32
CA GLU A 424 18.89 39.78 -24.90
C GLU A 424 17.91 40.55 -24.03
N ARG A 425 17.18 41.51 -24.61
CA ARG A 425 16.29 42.42 -23.86
C ARG A 425 14.85 42.29 -24.33
N ARG A 426 13.92 42.34 -23.37
CA ARG A 426 12.46 42.29 -23.63
C ARG A 426 11.97 43.32 -24.66
N THR A 427 12.60 44.50 -24.72
CA THR A 427 12.26 45.55 -25.71
C THR A 427 12.73 45.19 -27.11
N GLN A 428 13.87 44.51 -27.23
CA GLN A 428 14.37 43.99 -28.50
C GLN A 428 13.49 42.84 -29.01
N ALA A 429 12.94 42.01 -28.11
CA ALA A 429 11.99 40.96 -28.46
C ALA A 429 10.73 41.52 -29.13
N VAL A 430 10.15 42.58 -28.58
CA VAL A 430 8.98 43.26 -29.18
C VAL A 430 9.32 43.85 -30.56
N ALA A 431 10.48 44.51 -30.69
CA ALA A 431 10.92 45.07 -31.97
C ALA A 431 11.14 43.99 -33.03
N ARG A 432 11.79 42.88 -32.67
CA ARG A 432 12.05 41.75 -33.55
C ARG A 432 10.76 41.03 -33.96
N ALA A 433 9.83 40.87 -33.03
CA ALA A 433 8.53 40.25 -33.28
C ALA A 433 7.65 41.06 -34.24
N LYS A 434 7.71 42.40 -34.22
CA LYS A 434 7.06 43.27 -35.22
C LYS A 434 7.64 43.09 -36.61
N VAL A 435 8.97 42.99 -36.73
CA VAL A 435 9.65 42.74 -38.02
C VAL A 435 9.27 41.37 -38.60
N LEU A 436 9.06 40.38 -37.74
CA LEU A 436 8.65 39.03 -38.13
C LEU A 436 7.13 38.86 -38.32
N GLY A 437 6.33 39.93 -38.15
CA GLY A 437 4.87 39.88 -38.31
C GLY A 437 4.14 39.07 -37.22
N LEU A 438 4.79 38.80 -36.09
CA LEU A 438 4.22 38.04 -34.96
C LEU A 438 3.37 38.90 -34.02
N LEU A 439 3.49 40.22 -34.15
CA LEU A 439 2.70 41.25 -33.47
C LEU A 439 2.14 42.19 -34.54
N GLY A 440 0.84 42.48 -34.46
CA GLY A 440 0.13 43.37 -35.39
C GLY A 440 0.53 44.84 -35.30
#